data_AF-A0A7J2X497-F1
#
_entry.id   AF-A0A7J2X497-F1
#
_cell.length_a   1.000
_cell.length_b   1.000
_cell.length_c   1.000
_cell.angle_alpha   90.00
_cell.angle_beta   90.00
_cell.angle_gamma   90.00
#
_symmetry.space_group_name_H-M   'P 1'
#
loop_
_entity.id
_entity.type
_entity.pdbx_description
1 polymer ?
#
loop_
_entity_poly.entity_id
_entity_poly.type
_entity_poly.pdbx_seq_one_letter_code
_entity_poly.pdbx_strand_id
1 'polypeptide(L)'
;MDEWISLELVYYEVANAIWKKYKKLKIIGRKEAYEAVDKALDTLKYLIKTYPYSELLKESFKTAEELNITVYDAAYITLAKKLNAKIHNIR
;
A
#
# COMPACT_ATOMS: atom_id res chain seq x y z
N MET A 1 -19.26 11.44 -1.42
CA MET A 1 -18.47 10.50 -2.23
C MET A 1 -17.34 10.06 -1.34
N ASP A 2 -17.26 8.78 -1.02
CA ASP A 2 -16.23 8.30 -0.09
C ASP A 2 -14.85 8.45 -0.74
N GLU A 3 -13.91 9.08 -0.03
CA GLU A 3 -12.53 9.29 -0.49
C GLU A 3 -11.73 8.01 -0.22
N TRP A 4 -11.04 7.48 -1.23
CA TRP A 4 -10.11 6.36 -1.02
C TRP A 4 -8.81 6.89 -0.44
N ILE A 5 -8.40 6.32 0.70
CA ILE A 5 -7.22 6.76 1.46
C ILE A 5 -6.26 5.58 1.61
N SER A 6 -4.97 5.85 1.46
CA SER A 6 -3.93 4.86 1.67
C SER A 6 -2.61 5.47 2.13
N LEU A 7 -1.62 4.64 2.43
CA LEU A 7 -0.24 5.06 2.60
C LEU A 7 0.47 5.13 1.25
N GLU A 8 1.49 5.96 1.12
CA GLU A 8 2.42 5.92 -0.03
C GLU A 8 3.05 4.53 -0.23
N LEU A 9 3.07 3.71 0.81
CA LEU A 9 3.46 2.29 0.77
C LEU A 9 2.72 1.50 -0.33
N VAL A 10 1.47 1.87 -0.65
CA VAL A 10 0.65 1.18 -1.64
C VAL A 10 1.31 1.14 -3.02
N TYR A 11 2.05 2.19 -3.40
CA TYR A 11 2.75 2.24 -4.68
C TYR A 11 3.80 1.12 -4.78
N TYR A 12 4.55 0.89 -3.70
CA TYR A 12 5.55 -0.17 -3.62
C TYR A 12 4.90 -1.56 -3.55
N GLU A 13 3.78 -1.70 -2.87
CA GLU A 13 3.05 -2.97 -2.81
C GLU A 13 2.48 -3.40 -4.15
N VAL A 14 1.95 -2.44 -4.92
CA VAL A 14 1.43 -2.68 -6.27
C VAL A 14 2.58 -3.01 -7.21
N ALA A 15 3.67 -2.24 -7.19
CA ALA A 15 4.86 -2.54 -7.97
C ALA A 15 5.46 -3.92 -7.62
N ASN A 16 5.49 -4.29 -6.34
CA ASN A 16 5.95 -5.61 -5.89
C ASN A 16 5.04 -6.74 -6.39
N ALA A 17 3.71 -6.54 -6.41
CA ALA A 17 2.79 -7.52 -6.97
C ALA A 17 3.02 -7.75 -8.48
N ILE A 18 3.28 -6.67 -9.23
CA ILE A 18 3.63 -6.75 -10.66
C ILE A 18 4.99 -7.44 -10.84
N TRP A 19 5.98 -7.08 -10.03
CA TRP A 19 7.30 -7.72 -10.04
C TRP A 19 7.20 -9.23 -9.76
N LYS A 20 6.37 -9.67 -8.80
CA LYS A 20 6.13 -11.10 -8.55
C LYS A 20 5.56 -11.79 -9.78
N LYS A 21 4.58 -11.18 -10.47
CA LYS A 21 4.03 -11.73 -11.72
C LYS A 21 5.07 -11.86 -12.83
N TYR A 22 5.97 -10.89 -12.95
CA TYR A 22 7.05 -10.90 -13.94
C TYR A 22 8.20 -11.85 -13.57
N LYS A 23 8.83 -11.68 -12.41
CA LYS A 23 10.08 -12.38 -12.05
C LYS A 23 9.88 -13.71 -11.36
N LYS A 24 8.90 -13.83 -10.47
CA LYS A 24 8.67 -15.07 -9.69
C LYS A 24 7.78 -16.04 -10.47
N LEU A 25 6.67 -15.54 -11.01
CA LEU A 25 5.65 -16.37 -11.66
C LEU A 25 5.84 -16.49 -13.18
N LYS A 26 6.62 -15.58 -13.79
CA LYS A 26 6.87 -15.54 -15.24
C LYS A 26 5.59 -15.52 -16.09
N ILE A 27 4.53 -14.88 -15.58
CA ILE A 27 3.21 -14.78 -16.23
C ILE A 27 3.18 -13.67 -17.28
N ILE A 28 3.94 -12.60 -17.06
CA ILE A 28 4.01 -11.43 -17.95
C ILE A 28 5.45 -11.16 -18.37
N GLY A 29 5.61 -10.58 -19.55
CA GLY A 29 6.90 -10.16 -20.08
C GLY A 29 7.43 -8.88 -19.42
N ARG A 30 8.71 -8.57 -19.67
CA ARG A 30 9.33 -7.33 -19.17
C ARG A 30 8.56 -6.09 -19.62
N LYS A 31 8.25 -5.97 -20.91
CA LYS A 31 7.54 -4.81 -21.46
C LYS A 31 6.19 -4.59 -20.76
N GLU A 32 5.37 -5.65 -20.68
CA GLU A 32 4.07 -5.63 -20.02
C GLU A 32 4.17 -5.24 -18.53
N ALA A 33 5.21 -5.71 -17.83
CA ALA A 33 5.41 -5.38 -16.43
C ALA A 33 5.67 -3.88 -16.21
N TYR A 34 6.48 -3.25 -17.06
CA TYR A 34 6.75 -1.81 -16.96
C TYR A 34 5.51 -1.00 -17.35
N GLU A 35 4.82 -1.37 -18.43
CA GLU A 35 3.55 -0.74 -18.82
C GLU A 35 2.48 -0.85 -17.72
N ALA A 36 2.44 -1.98 -16.99
CA ALA A 36 1.54 -2.16 -15.87
C ALA A 36 1.91 -1.28 -14.67
N VAL A 37 3.19 -1.08 -14.39
CA VAL A 37 3.64 -0.17 -13.32
C VAL A 37 3.25 1.28 -13.66
N ASP A 38 3.52 1.73 -14.88
CA ASP A 38 3.20 3.10 -15.31
C ASP A 38 1.70 3.37 -15.21
N LYS A 39 0.87 2.48 -15.77
CA LYS A 39 -0.60 2.57 -15.69
C LYS A 39 -1.10 2.56 -14.24
N ALA A 40 -0.51 1.73 -13.38
CA ALA A 40 -0.90 1.65 -11.98
C ALA A 40 -0.58 2.95 -11.25
N LEU A 41 0.61 3.52 -11.47
CA LEU A 41 1.00 4.79 -10.86
C LEU A 41 0.08 5.94 -11.29
N ASP A 42 -0.21 6.04 -12.58
CA ASP A 42 -1.12 7.06 -13.09
C ASP A 42 -2.50 6.91 -12.47
N THR A 43 -3.05 5.69 -12.46
CA THR A 43 -4.38 5.42 -11.91
C THR A 43 -4.46 5.72 -10.41
N LEU A 44 -3.50 5.26 -9.61
CA LEU A 44 -3.53 5.41 -8.16
C LEU A 44 -3.42 6.87 -7.72
N LYS A 45 -2.62 7.69 -8.42
CA LYS A 45 -2.45 9.12 -8.11
C LYS A 45 -3.76 9.91 -8.23
N TYR A 46 -4.66 9.52 -9.15
CA TYR A 46 -5.95 10.21 -9.33
C TYR A 46 -7.06 9.63 -8.45
N LEU A 47 -6.97 8.36 -8.06
CA LEU A 47 -8.04 7.68 -7.34
C LEU A 47 -7.88 7.70 -5.82
N ILE A 48 -6.64 7.79 -5.30
CA ILE A 48 -6.34 7.58 -3.89
C ILE A 48 -5.56 8.76 -3.33
N LYS A 49 -6.02 9.27 -2.19
CA LYS A 49 -5.25 10.20 -1.38
C LYS A 49 -4.24 9.44 -0.52
N THR A 50 -2.95 9.68 -0.76
CA THR A 50 -1.88 9.00 -0.04
C THR A 50 -1.30 9.83 1.09
N TYR A 51 -0.94 9.16 2.19
CA TYR A 51 -0.28 9.75 3.35
C TYR A 51 1.16 9.22 3.49
N PRO A 52 2.13 10.08 3.85
CA PRO A 52 3.52 9.67 4.06
C PRO A 52 3.66 8.86 5.36
N TYR A 53 4.62 7.92 5.37
CA TYR A 53 4.87 7.06 6.53
C TYR A 53 5.56 7.79 7.70
N SER A 54 6.22 8.92 7.42
CA SER A 54 7.04 9.65 8.40
C SER A 54 6.25 10.06 9.64
N GLU A 55 4.97 10.41 9.48
CA GLU A 55 4.09 10.82 10.58
C GLU A 55 3.56 9.65 11.42
N LEU A 56 3.63 8.41 10.90
CA LEU A 56 2.94 7.26 11.49
C LEU A 56 3.92 6.22 12.02
N LEU A 57 5.18 6.23 11.59
CA LEU A 57 6.14 5.14 11.82
C LEU A 57 6.24 4.68 13.29
N LYS A 58 6.35 5.63 14.23
CA LYS A 58 6.47 5.30 15.66
C LYS A 58 5.20 4.65 16.22
N GLU A 59 4.03 5.16 15.83
CA GLU A 59 2.74 4.63 16.30
C GLU A 59 2.39 3.30 15.61
N SER A 60 2.77 3.15 14.34
CA SER A 60 2.70 1.89 13.59
C SER A 60 3.58 0.81 14.22
N PHE A 61 4.79 1.14 14.67
CA PHE A 61 5.64 0.18 15.36
C PHE A 61 5.02 -0.29 16.69
N LYS A 62 4.49 0.64 17.50
CA LYS A 62 3.76 0.31 18.74
C LYS A 62 2.55 -0.58 18.46
N THR A 63 1.77 -0.25 17.44
CA THR A 63 0.59 -1.05 17.03
C THR A 63 1.00 -2.45 16.54
N ALA A 64 2.13 -2.56 15.83
CA ALA A 64 2.66 -3.84 15.36
C ALA A 64 3.07 -4.76 16.52
N GLU A 65 3.73 -4.19 17.54
CA GLU A 65 4.10 -4.90 18.78
C GLU A 65 2.84 -5.36 19.54
N GLU A 66 1.89 -4.46 19.76
CA GLU A 66 0.66 -4.75 20.51
C GLU A 66 -0.21 -5.82 19.85
N LEU A 67 -0.25 -5.84 18.51
CA LEU A 67 -1.09 -6.76 17.74
C LEU A 67 -0.33 -7.98 17.19
N ASN A 68 0.99 -8.05 17.39
CA ASN A 68 1.86 -9.08 16.83
C ASN A 68 1.70 -9.28 15.31
N ILE A 69 1.75 -8.18 14.56
CA ILE A 69 1.67 -8.14 13.09
C ILE A 69 2.88 -7.41 12.50
N THR A 70 3.01 -7.40 11.17
CA THR A 70 4.10 -6.64 10.54
C THR A 70 3.87 -5.13 10.67
N VAL A 71 4.96 -4.35 10.67
CA VAL A 71 4.88 -2.87 10.68
C VAL A 71 4.14 -2.33 9.46
N TYR A 72 4.18 -3.04 8.32
CA TYR A 72 3.44 -2.66 7.11
C TYR A 72 1.93 -2.72 7.34
N ASP A 73 1.45 -3.82 7.91
CA ASP A 73 0.03 -4.02 8.20
C ASP A 73 -0.45 -3.09 9.31
N ALA A 74 0.36 -2.94 10.36
CA ALA A 74 0.09 -2.00 11.43
C ALA A 74 -0.01 -0.56 10.95
N ALA A 75 0.76 -0.15 9.92
CA ALA A 75 0.70 1.20 9.40
C ALA A 75 -0.67 1.55 8.80
N TYR A 76 -1.35 0.60 8.16
CA TYR A 76 -2.72 0.79 7.68
C TYR A 76 -3.71 0.92 8.82
N ILE A 77 -3.52 0.15 9.91
CA ILE A 77 -4.34 0.24 11.13
C ILE A 77 -4.18 1.61 11.78
N THR A 78 -2.94 2.07 11.95
CA THR A 78 -2.63 3.37 12.54
C THR A 78 -3.22 4.51 11.72
N LEU A 79 -3.09 4.48 10.40
CA LEU A 79 -3.68 5.50 9.52
C LEU A 79 -5.20 5.55 9.68
N ALA A 80 -5.87 4.40 9.68
CA ALA A 80 -7.31 4.33 9.84
C ALA A 80 -7.78 4.85 11.20
N LYS A 81 -7.06 4.52 12.29
CA LYS A 81 -7.31 5.07 13.63
C LYS A 81 -7.16 6.59 13.65
N LYS A 82 -6.06 7.13 13.09
CA LYS A 82 -5.81 8.58 13.02
C LYS A 82 -6.91 9.34 12.30
N LEU A 83 -7.47 8.74 11.25
CA LEU A 83 -8.50 9.37 10.41
C LEU A 83 -9.94 9.00 10.81
N ASN A 84 -10.12 8.19 11.84
CA ASN A 84 -11.41 7.59 12.21
C ASN A 84 -12.12 6.95 11.00
N ALA A 85 -11.34 6.27 10.16
CA ALA A 85 -11.78 5.68 8.91
C ALA A 85 -11.94 4.16 9.06
N LYS A 86 -12.83 3.57 8.24
CA LYS A 86 -12.98 2.13 8.16
C LYS A 86 -11.90 1.52 7.27
N ILE A 87 -11.28 0.44 7.73
CA ILE A 87 -10.36 -0.36 6.91
C ILE A 87 -11.16 -1.34 6.04
N HIS A 88 -10.83 -1.41 4.76
CA HIS A 88 -11.42 -2.37 3.84
C HIS A 88 -10.67 -3.70 3.74
N ASN A 89 -9.33 -3.72 3.90
CA ASN A 89 -8.52 -4.94 3.95
C ASN A 89 -7.12 -4.67 4.55
N ILE A 90 -6.52 -5.69 5.16
CA ILE A 90 -5.13 -5.77 5.61
C ILE A 90 -4.60 -7.14 5.15
N ARG A 91 -3.32 -7.24 4.76
CA ARG A 91 -2.74 -8.47 4.20
C ARG A 91 -2.28 -9.47 5.24
#